data_AF-A0A1E5SN81-F1
#
_entry.id   AF-A0A1E5SN81-F1
#
_cell.length_a   1.000
_cell.length_b   1.000
_cell.length_c   1.000
_cell.angle_alpha   90.00
_cell.angle_beta   90.00
_cell.angle_gamma   90.00
#
_symmetry.space_group_name_H-M   'P 1'
#
loop_
_entity.id
_entity.type
_entity.pdbx_description
1 polymer ?
#
loop_
_entity_poly.entity_id
_entity_poly.type
_entity_poly.pdbx_seq_one_letter_code
_entity_poly.pdbx_strand_id
1 'polypeptide(L)' 'MAELTLIFEGTDFESKIVKGRLEDAGIKSLTKSETNAGLISGFGSVDVSRVFVNPADVDKASELIEKMNSDKEA' A
#
# COMPACT_ATOMS: atom_id res chain seq x y z
N MET A 1 15.56 2.66 15.88
CA MET A 1 15.23 2.35 14.46
C MET A 1 13.72 2.50 14.37
N ALA A 2 13.20 3.34 13.47
CA ALA A 2 11.73 3.47 13.35
C ALA A 2 11.20 2.20 12.69
N GLU A 3 10.50 1.37 13.45
CA GLU A 3 9.74 0.23 12.92
C GLU A 3 8.56 0.79 12.14
N LEU A 4 8.57 0.60 10.82
CA LEU A 4 7.46 1.00 9.95
C LEU A 4 6.33 -0.03 10.10
N THR A 5 5.09 0.46 10.16
CA THR A 5 3.90 -0.37 10.33
C THR A 5 3.25 -0.63 8.97
N LEU A 6 2.98 -1.90 8.67
CA LEU A 6 2.21 -2.30 7.49
C LEU A 6 0.74 -1.87 7.66
N ILE A 7 0.20 -1.16 6.69
CA ILE A 7 -1.20 -0.70 6.69
C ILE A 7 -2.02 -1.27 5.54
N PHE A 8 -1.37 -1.73 4.48
CA PHE A 8 -2.03 -2.25 3.29
C PHE A 8 -1.17 -3.32 2.60
N GLU A 9 -1.78 -4.40 2.17
CA GLU A 9 -1.18 -5.44 1.32
C GLU A 9 -2.15 -5.73 0.16
N GLY A 10 -1.63 -5.72 -1.07
CA GLY A 10 -2.43 -5.96 -2.26
C GLY A 10 -1.57 -6.01 -3.51
N THR A 11 -2.13 -5.64 -4.66
CA THR A 11 -1.37 -5.55 -5.91
C THR A 11 -0.50 -4.28 -5.97
N ASP A 12 0.52 -4.25 -6.85
CA ASP A 12 1.31 -3.02 -7.11
C ASP A 12 0.42 -1.84 -7.50
N PHE A 13 -0.62 -2.10 -8.28
CA PHE A 13 -1.56 -1.07 -8.71
C PHE A 13 -2.32 -0.46 -7.52
N GLU A 14 -2.92 -1.30 -6.67
CA GLU A 14 -3.63 -0.81 -5.47
C GLU A 14 -2.68 -0.12 -4.50
N SER A 15 -1.48 -0.66 -4.31
CA SER A 15 -0.47 -0.07 -3.45
C SER A 15 -0.03 1.32 -3.91
N LYS A 16 0.07 1.55 -5.22
CA LYS A 16 0.33 2.88 -5.81
C LYS A 16 -0.81 3.86 -5.58
N ILE A 17 -2.07 3.41 -5.68
CA ILE A 17 -3.25 4.24 -5.40
C ILE A 17 -3.25 4.65 -3.92
N VAL A 18 -3.09 3.69 -3.02
CA VAL A 18 -3.04 3.93 -1.56
C VAL A 18 -1.89 4.89 -1.23
N LYS A 19 -0.71 4.67 -1.80
CA LYS A 19 0.45 5.56 -1.62
C LYS A 19 0.13 6.98 -2.05
N GLY A 20 -0.43 7.18 -3.25
CA GLY A 20 -0.77 8.52 -3.76
C GLY A 20 -1.76 9.26 -2.86
N ARG A 21 -2.74 8.55 -2.29
CA ARG A 21 -3.70 9.11 -1.33
C ARG A 21 -3.08 9.47 0.01
N LEU A 22 -2.17 8.65 0.51
CA LEU A 22 -1.40 8.95 1.72
C LEU A 22 -0.51 10.18 1.51
N GLU A 23 0.15 10.29 0.36
CA GLU A 23 0.96 11.45 0.01
C GLU A 23 0.13 12.74 -0.11
N ASP A 24 -1.07 12.68 -0.70
CA ASP A 24 -2.03 13.80 -0.77
C ASP A 24 -2.47 14.26 0.64
N ALA A 25 -2.64 13.31 1.56
CA ALA A 25 -2.92 13.58 2.98
C ALA A 25 -1.68 14.04 3.78
N GLY A 26 -0.51 14.16 3.16
CA GLY A 26 0.74 14.55 3.81
C GLY A 26 1.41 13.44 4.64
N ILE A 27 0.97 12.20 4.49
CA ILE A 27 1.49 11.03 5.22
C ILE A 27 2.63 10.40 4.42
N LYS A 28 3.81 10.29 5.04
CA LYS A 28 4.94 9.58 4.44
C LYS A 28 4.70 8.08 4.48
N SER A 29 4.69 7.46 3.30
CA SER A 29 4.53 6.02 3.13
C SER A 29 5.68 5.42 2.33
N LEU A 30 5.97 4.15 2.58
CA LEU A 30 6.97 3.35 1.90
C LEU A 30 6.28 2.13 1.30
N THR A 31 6.39 1.98 -0.02
CA THR A 31 5.84 0.82 -0.72
C THR A 31 6.97 -0.17 -1.00
N LYS A 32 6.75 -1.43 -0.66
CA LYS A 32 7.64 -2.54 -0.98
C LYS A 32 6.88 -3.52 -1.87
N SER A 33 7.22 -3.51 -3.15
CA SER A 33 6.71 -4.47 -4.13
C SER A 33 7.63 -5.68 -4.15
N GLU A 34 7.08 -6.87 -3.91
CA GLU A 34 7.82 -8.14 -4.02
C GLU A 34 7.55 -8.76 -5.40
N THR A 35 8.05 -8.10 -6.44
CA THR A 35 8.01 -8.62 -7.80
C THR A 35 9.09 -9.69 -7.95
N ASN A 36 8.69 -10.95 -8.04
CA ASN A 36 9.61 -12.03 -8.41
C ASN A 36 10.02 -11.86 -9.87
N ALA A 37 11.11 -11.13 -10.11
CA ALA A 37 11.70 -10.89 -11.43
C ALA A 37 12.11 -12.19 -12.18
N GLY A 38 12.03 -13.36 -11.54
CA GLY A 38 12.25 -14.67 -12.16
C GLY A 38 11.06 -15.22 -12.97
N LEU A 39 9.86 -14.63 -12.87
CA LEU A 39 8.63 -15.13 -13.50
C LEU A 39 8.12 -14.25 -14.66
N ILE A 40 9.00 -13.46 -15.28
CA ILE A 40 8.72 -12.67 -16.51
C ILE A 40 8.65 -13.59 -17.75
N SER A 41 8.20 -14.83 -17.58
CA SER A 41 7.96 -15.81 -18.63
C SER A 41 6.48 -16.23 -18.59
N GLY A 42 5.59 -15.26 -18.80
CA GLY A 42 4.28 -15.50 -19.42
C GLY A 42 3.15 -16.14 -18.62
N PHE A 43 3.35 -16.61 -17.38
CA PHE A 43 2.26 -17.22 -16.59
C PHE A 43 2.26 -16.75 -15.15
N GLY A 44 1.38 -15.79 -14.83
CA GLY A 44 0.93 -15.48 -13.47
C GLY A 44 2.02 -15.10 -12.47
N SER A 45 2.59 -13.90 -12.60
CA SER A 45 3.32 -13.30 -11.48
C SER A 45 2.31 -12.82 -10.44
N VAL A 46 2.32 -13.41 -9.24
CA VAL A 46 1.55 -12.88 -8.09
C VAL A 46 2.36 -11.71 -7.54
N ASP A 47 2.10 -10.51 -8.06
CA ASP A 47 2.78 -9.30 -7.63
C ASP A 47 2.13 -8.80 -6.33
N VAL A 48 2.75 -9.14 -5.19
CA VAL A 48 2.30 -8.69 -3.88
C VAL A 48 3.09 -7.44 -3.51
N SER A 49 2.36 -6.36 -3.28
CA SER A 49 2.90 -5.08 -2.83
C SER A 49 2.34 -4.72 -1.46
N ARG A 50 3.22 -4.16 -0.64
CA ARG A 50 2.95 -3.81 0.76
C ARG A 50 3.23 -2.34 0.99
N VAL A 51 2.33 -1.64 1.67
CA VAL A 51 2.50 -0.22 2.02
C VAL A 51 2.70 -0.09 3.53
N PHE A 52 3.78 0.59 3.88
CA PHE A 52 4.19 0.84 5.26
C PHE A 52 4.17 2.33 5.56
N VAL A 53 3.87 2.71 6.79
CA VAL A 53 3.90 4.10 7.27
C VAL A 53 4.61 4.18 8.62
N ASN A 54 4.91 5.40 9.06
CA ASN A 54 5.38 5.61 10.42
C ASN A 54 4.28 5.26 11.43
N PRO A 55 4.64 4.71 12.61
CA PRO A 55 3.69 4.35 13.64
C PRO A 55 2.86 5.55 14.13
N ALA A 56 3.42 6.76 14.07
CA ALA A 56 2.73 8.00 14.43
C ALA A 56 1.57 8.37 13.48
N ASP A 57 1.59 7.86 12.25
CA ASP A 57 0.61 8.18 11.20
C ASP A 57 -0.33 7.00 10.90
N VAL A 58 -0.19 5.86 11.60
CA VAL A 58 -0.97 4.64 11.38
C VAL A 58 -2.47 4.89 11.52
N ASP A 59 -2.89 5.58 12.56
CA ASP A 59 -4.32 5.83 12.84
C ASP A 59 -4.99 6.57 11.67
N LYS A 60 -4.36 7.65 11.20
CA LYS A 60 -4.82 8.43 10.05
C LYS A 60 -4.78 7.62 8.75
N ALA A 61 -3.72 6.85 8.56
CA ALA A 61 -3.54 6.05 7.35
C ALA A 61 -4.60 4.93 7.25
N SER A 62 -4.89 4.26 8.37
CA SER A 62 -5.94 3.24 8.46
C SER A 62 -7.32 3.84 8.16
N GLU A 63 -7.67 4.97 8.78
CA GLU A 63 -8.93 5.68 8.48
C GLU A 63 -9.07 6.03 6.99
N LEU A 64 -7.97 6.44 6.35
CA LEU A 64 -7.95 6.80 4.94
C LEU A 64 -8.23 5.58 4.05
N ILE A 65 -7.62 4.43 4.38
CA ILE A 65 -7.80 3.17 3.66
C ILE A 65 -9.22 2.62 3.84
N GLU A 66 -9.79 2.73 5.04
CA GLU A 66 -11.17 2.33 5.30
C GLU A 66 -12.16 3.16 4.48
N LYS A 67 -11.99 4.48 4.44
CA LYS A 67 -12.79 5.37 3.58
C LYS A 67 -12.70 4.97 2.10
N MET A 68 -11.49 4.69 1.61
CA MET A 68 -11.28 4.24 0.23
C MET A 68 -12.01 2.93 -0.12
N ASN A 69 -12.14 1.99 0.83
CA ASN A 69 -12.93 0.78 0.60
C ASN A 69 -14.44 1.09 0.60
N SER A 70 -14.89 1.99 1.47
CA SER A 70 -16.30 2.37 1.54
C SER A 70 -16.79 3.11 0.29
N ASP A 71 -15.95 3.93 -0.35
CA ASP A 71 -16.26 4.59 -1.62
C ASP A 71 -16.40 3.62 -2.81
N LYS A 72 -15.89 2.39 -2.72
CA LYS A 72 -16.04 1.37 -3.77
C LYS A 72 -17.41 0.70 -3.79
N GLU A 73 -18.23 0.89 -2.75
CA GLU A 73 -19.55 0.23 -2.59
C GLU A 73 -20.75 1.17 -2.85
N ALA A 74 -20.54 2.42 -3.32
CA ALA A 74 -21.59 3.41 -3.57
C ALA A 74 -21.95 3.58 -5.07
#